data_AF-Q0W076-F1
#
_entry.id   AF-Q0W076-F1
#
_cell.length_a   1.000
_cell.length_b   1.000
_cell.length_c   1.000
_cell.angle_alpha   90.00
_cell.angle_beta   90.00
_cell.angle_gamma   90.00
#
_symmetry.space_group_name_H-M   'P 1'
#
loop_
_entity.id
_entity.type
_entity.pdbx_description
1 polymer ?
#
loop_
_entity_poly.entity_id
_entity_poly.type
_entity_poly.pdbx_seq_one_letter_code
_entity_poly.pdbx_strand_id
1 'polypeptide(L)'
;MAGYVVELPLRWKTMDLKPYLPIYTKIGYGIMLNAITDLWLLTSGVDRKKFDPGSIVVVKHFIGYMNTMDDYLDAPENKHKQRPSLRFTKGDELWERRKEMFGSIEHYDVPRQKKIKRAICASADRLLSAFVRFRSLNAIGFDDALHIREETAGELCRVTAELFNVIHDVPSDRARAVETAFWNVGMVLQVHDDVGDICKDDREGFGENMVLQLLNQRPEEKARLMGAIAHKKNCPFSKIERYAPETARAARELQDRYMAAIPDTGGFERIRCLLDLTVSMRGRSAALRSIIDKMEL
;
A
#
# COMPACT_ATOMS: atom_id res chain seq x y z
N MET A 1 12.14 -5.67 -21.27
CA MET A 1 11.01 -4.75 -20.98
C MET A 1 9.64 -5.45 -21.02
N ALA A 2 9.30 -6.24 -22.05
CA ALA A 2 8.14 -7.17 -21.99
C ALA A 2 8.43 -8.48 -21.20
N GLY A 3 9.70 -8.87 -21.10
CA GLY A 3 10.10 -10.14 -20.46
C GLY A 3 9.96 -10.20 -18.93
N TYR A 4 10.04 -9.08 -18.19
CA TYR A 4 10.11 -9.14 -16.72
C TYR A 4 8.77 -9.49 -16.06
N VAL A 5 7.65 -9.05 -16.64
CA VAL A 5 6.29 -9.39 -16.18
C VAL A 5 5.86 -10.78 -16.68
N VAL A 6 6.29 -11.17 -17.88
CA VAL A 6 6.06 -12.51 -18.45
C VAL A 6 6.86 -13.60 -17.71
N GLU A 7 8.00 -13.25 -17.13
CA GLU A 7 8.82 -14.17 -16.34
C GLU A 7 8.33 -14.39 -14.91
N LEU A 8 7.42 -13.57 -14.37
CA LEU A 8 6.93 -13.71 -12.99
C LEU A 8 6.31 -15.11 -12.75
N PRO A 9 5.34 -15.59 -13.55
CA PRO A 9 4.79 -16.95 -13.40
C PRO A 9 5.81 -18.08 -13.58
N LEU A 10 6.77 -17.90 -14.49
CA LEU A 10 7.86 -18.87 -14.74
C LEU A 10 8.85 -18.93 -13.57
N ARG A 11 9.22 -17.78 -13.01
CA ARG A 11 10.05 -17.65 -11.81
C ARG A 11 9.35 -18.24 -10.59
N TRP A 12 8.03 -18.07 -10.46
CA TRP A 12 7.22 -18.66 -9.39
C TRP A 12 7.22 -20.19 -9.41
N LYS A 13 7.18 -20.79 -10.61
CA LYS A 13 7.27 -22.24 -10.79
C LYS A 13 8.66 -22.78 -10.42
N THR A 14 9.72 -22.04 -10.72
CA THR A 14 11.11 -22.44 -10.37
C THR A 14 11.46 -22.27 -8.90
N MET A 15 10.69 -21.49 -8.13
CA MET A 15 10.92 -21.23 -6.70
C MET A 15 10.05 -22.11 -5.77
N ASP A 16 9.24 -23.01 -6.32
CA ASP A 16 8.27 -23.83 -5.58
C ASP A 16 7.33 -23.02 -4.65
N LEU A 17 7.08 -21.75 -5.00
CA LEU A 17 6.24 -20.84 -4.20
C LEU A 17 4.75 -21.03 -4.44
N LYS A 18 4.37 -21.85 -5.43
CA LYS A 18 2.98 -22.10 -5.84
C LYS A 18 2.03 -22.49 -4.68
N PRO A 19 2.44 -23.27 -3.66
CA PRO A 19 1.59 -23.60 -2.51
C PRO A 19 1.33 -22.42 -1.56
N TYR A 20 2.20 -21.42 -1.58
CA TYR A 20 2.17 -20.27 -0.66
C TYR A 20 1.51 -19.03 -1.28
N LEU A 21 1.27 -19.05 -2.60
CA LEU A 21 0.55 -18.01 -3.33
C LEU A 21 -0.97 -18.09 -3.06
N PRO A 22 -1.67 -16.95 -2.91
CA PRO A 22 -3.12 -16.97 -2.76
C PRO A 22 -3.79 -17.56 -4.00
N ILE A 23 -4.84 -18.36 -3.76
CA ILE A 23 -5.70 -18.97 -4.78
C ILE A 23 -6.18 -17.90 -5.78
N TYR A 24 -6.31 -18.29 -7.05
CA TYR A 24 -6.67 -17.52 -8.25
C TYR A 24 -7.85 -16.52 -8.15
N THR A 25 -8.58 -16.44 -7.04
CA THR A 25 -9.75 -15.56 -6.89
C THR A 25 -9.42 -14.14 -6.40
N LYS A 26 -8.15 -13.80 -6.14
CA LYS A 26 -7.68 -12.42 -5.84
C LYS A 26 -6.38 -12.07 -6.58
N ILE A 27 -6.39 -12.16 -7.92
CA ILE A 27 -5.24 -11.90 -8.81
C ILE A 27 -4.49 -10.61 -8.45
N GLY A 28 -5.18 -9.53 -8.07
CA GLY A 28 -4.54 -8.25 -7.71
C GLY A 28 -3.66 -8.28 -6.45
N TYR A 29 -4.08 -8.99 -5.39
CA TYR A 29 -3.39 -9.00 -4.11
C TYR A 29 -2.13 -9.89 -4.14
N GLY A 30 -2.21 -11.05 -4.80
CA GLY A 30 -1.05 -11.92 -5.03
C GLY A 30 0.02 -11.24 -5.90
N ILE A 31 -0.40 -10.50 -6.94
CA ILE A 31 0.52 -9.74 -7.80
C ILE A 31 1.22 -8.63 -7.01
N MET A 32 0.49 -7.91 -6.14
CA MET A 32 1.06 -6.83 -5.34
C MET A 32 2.08 -7.35 -4.30
N LEU A 33 1.74 -8.42 -3.58
CA LEU A 33 2.66 -9.05 -2.62
C LEU A 33 3.94 -9.57 -3.30
N ASN A 34 3.79 -10.15 -4.50
CA ASN A 34 4.93 -10.62 -5.28
C ASN A 34 5.79 -9.46 -5.79
N ALA A 35 5.19 -8.39 -6.30
CA ALA A 35 5.91 -7.21 -6.74
C ALA A 35 6.70 -6.59 -5.57
N ILE A 36 6.06 -6.41 -4.41
CA ILE A 36 6.69 -5.90 -3.18
C ILE A 36 7.85 -6.80 -2.73
N THR A 37 7.68 -8.12 -2.78
CA THR A 37 8.74 -9.09 -2.42
C THR A 37 9.91 -9.04 -3.40
N ASP A 38 9.65 -8.96 -4.70
CA ASP A 38 10.69 -8.85 -5.73
C ASP A 38 11.44 -7.52 -5.62
N LEU A 39 10.73 -6.41 -5.37
CA LEU A 39 11.36 -5.11 -5.09
C LEU A 39 12.23 -5.19 -3.86
N TRP A 40 11.75 -5.84 -2.80
CA TRP A 40 12.51 -6.00 -1.57
C TRP A 40 13.76 -6.84 -1.82
N LEU A 41 13.67 -8.00 -2.50
CA LEU A 41 14.83 -8.83 -2.84
C LEU A 41 15.89 -8.09 -3.65
N LEU A 42 15.47 -7.26 -4.61
CA LEU A 42 16.39 -6.46 -5.43
C LEU A 42 17.11 -5.39 -4.61
N THR A 43 16.46 -4.90 -3.56
CA THR A 43 16.96 -3.80 -2.74
C THR A 43 17.51 -4.25 -1.39
N SER A 44 17.33 -5.49 -0.93
CA SER A 44 17.84 -5.93 0.37
C SER A 44 19.26 -6.50 0.27
N GLY A 45 19.67 -6.95 -0.91
CA GLY A 45 20.93 -7.68 -1.11
C GLY A 45 20.85 -9.14 -0.64
N VAL A 46 19.66 -9.61 -0.23
CA VAL A 46 19.44 -11.00 0.16
C VAL A 46 19.44 -11.88 -1.09
N ASP A 47 20.22 -12.96 -1.05
CA ASP A 47 20.24 -13.96 -2.11
C ASP A 47 18.87 -14.65 -2.17
N ARG A 48 18.29 -14.71 -3.37
CA ARG A 48 17.04 -15.43 -3.65
C ARG A 48 17.07 -16.88 -3.18
N LYS A 49 18.23 -17.54 -3.21
CA LYS A 49 18.40 -18.93 -2.74
C LYS A 49 18.34 -19.07 -1.22
N LYS A 50 18.57 -17.98 -0.48
CA LYS A 50 18.51 -17.92 0.99
C LYS A 50 17.20 -17.32 1.50
N PHE A 51 16.28 -16.99 0.60
CA PHE A 51 15.00 -16.42 0.94
C PHE A 51 14.14 -17.45 1.67
N ASP A 52 13.84 -17.19 2.95
CA ASP A 52 12.79 -17.87 3.71
C ASP A 52 11.37 -17.56 3.16
N PRO A 53 10.66 -18.54 2.56
CA PRO A 53 9.29 -18.35 2.08
C PRO A 53 8.28 -18.12 3.21
N GLY A 54 8.59 -18.49 4.46
CA GLY A 54 7.79 -18.19 5.64
C GLY A 54 7.56 -16.69 5.82
N SER A 55 8.52 -15.86 5.38
CA SER A 55 8.39 -14.40 5.42
C SER A 55 7.22 -13.85 4.58
N ILE A 56 6.86 -14.51 3.48
CA ILE A 56 5.69 -14.14 2.66
C ILE A 56 4.41 -14.37 3.46
N VAL A 57 4.35 -15.46 4.22
CA VAL A 57 3.19 -15.80 5.06
C VAL A 57 3.02 -14.76 6.17
N VAL A 58 4.11 -14.36 6.83
CA VAL A 58 4.10 -13.28 7.84
C VAL A 58 3.57 -11.98 7.23
N VAL A 59 4.13 -11.53 6.11
CA VAL A 59 3.71 -10.28 5.46
C VAL A 59 2.26 -10.33 4.99
N LYS A 60 1.81 -11.46 4.45
CA LYS A 60 0.40 -11.67 4.07
C LYS A 60 -0.54 -11.51 5.27
N HIS A 61 -0.22 -12.15 6.41
CA HIS A 61 -1.04 -12.01 7.61
C HIS A 61 -0.97 -10.60 8.19
N PHE A 62 0.18 -9.92 8.09
CA PHE A 62 0.32 -8.53 8.50
C PHE A 62 -0.60 -7.60 7.70
N ILE A 63 -0.51 -7.63 6.36
CA ILE A 63 -1.37 -6.79 5.51
C ILE A 63 -2.85 -7.16 5.73
N GLY A 64 -3.17 -8.46 5.87
CA GLY A 64 -4.53 -8.88 6.19
C GLY A 64 -5.04 -8.32 7.53
N TYR A 65 -4.20 -8.32 8.57
CA TYR A 65 -4.51 -7.73 9.86
C TYR A 65 -4.69 -6.21 9.77
N MET A 66 -3.83 -5.52 9.04
CA MET A 66 -3.91 -4.06 8.86
C MET A 66 -5.16 -3.66 8.07
N ASN A 67 -5.51 -4.38 7.00
CA ASN A 67 -6.73 -4.12 6.23
C ASN A 67 -7.99 -4.35 7.07
N THR A 68 -8.06 -5.44 7.84
CA THR A 68 -9.21 -5.68 8.74
C THR A 68 -9.28 -4.61 9.84
N MET A 69 -8.14 -4.06 10.27
CA MET A 69 -8.12 -2.95 11.22
C MET A 69 -8.66 -1.68 10.60
N ASP A 70 -8.27 -1.38 9.35
CA ASP A 70 -8.80 -0.26 8.57
C ASP A 70 -10.33 -0.36 8.41
N ASP A 71 -10.82 -1.51 7.93
CA ASP A 71 -12.26 -1.80 7.81
C ASP A 71 -13.00 -1.65 9.16
N TYR A 72 -12.39 -2.13 10.25
CA TYR A 72 -12.96 -2.00 11.59
C TYR A 72 -13.06 -0.55 12.04
N LEU A 73 -12.03 0.24 11.76
CA LEU A 73 -11.99 1.66 12.09
C LEU A 73 -13.02 2.45 11.26
N ASP A 74 -13.23 2.06 10.01
CA ASP A 74 -14.22 2.62 9.09
C ASP A 74 -15.66 2.14 9.30
N ALA A 75 -15.90 1.13 10.13
CA ALA A 75 -17.25 0.66 10.42
C ALA A 75 -18.11 1.78 11.09
N PRO A 76 -19.35 2.04 10.64
CA PRO A 76 -20.21 3.12 11.17
C PRO A 76 -20.35 3.13 12.71
N GLU A 77 -20.48 1.96 13.32
CA GLU A 77 -20.56 1.75 14.77
C GLU A 77 -19.28 2.15 15.52
N ASN A 78 -18.16 2.17 14.82
CA ASN A 78 -16.88 2.60 15.35
C ASN A 78 -16.58 4.05 14.99
N LYS A 79 -17.14 4.61 13.88
CA LYS A 79 -16.97 6.02 13.44
C LYS A 79 -17.18 7.05 14.55
N HIS A 80 -18.13 6.83 15.45
CA HIS A 80 -18.51 7.80 16.49
C HIS A 80 -17.70 7.71 17.79
N LYS A 81 -16.80 6.73 17.95
CA LYS A 81 -16.01 6.57 19.17
C LYS A 81 -14.76 7.46 19.14
N GLN A 82 -14.66 8.44 20.05
CA GLN A 82 -13.47 9.32 20.18
C GLN A 82 -12.19 8.56 20.55
N ARG A 83 -12.32 7.42 21.21
CA ARG A 83 -11.27 6.41 21.35
C ARG A 83 -11.88 5.08 20.97
N PRO A 84 -11.61 4.55 19.76
CA PRO A 84 -11.89 3.15 19.48
C PRO A 84 -11.08 2.35 20.50
N SER A 85 -11.74 1.85 21.55
CA SER A 85 -11.08 0.87 22.38
C SER A 85 -10.99 -0.37 21.49
N LEU A 86 -9.78 -0.76 21.11
CA LEU A 86 -9.51 -2.10 20.56
C LEU A 86 -9.74 -3.12 21.69
N ARG A 87 -10.98 -3.23 22.17
CA ARG A 87 -11.43 -4.28 23.07
C ARG A 87 -11.73 -5.46 22.17
N PHE A 88 -10.67 -6.20 21.89
CA PHE A 88 -10.76 -7.41 21.10
C PHE A 88 -11.59 -8.43 21.86
N THR A 89 -12.72 -8.84 21.29
CA THR A 89 -13.47 -9.97 21.83
C THR A 89 -13.03 -11.21 21.08
N LYS A 90 -12.83 -12.31 21.80
CA LYS A 90 -12.55 -13.61 21.18
C LYS A 90 -13.72 -13.97 20.27
N GLY A 91 -13.44 -14.22 18.98
CA GLY A 91 -14.45 -14.46 17.95
C GLY A 91 -14.64 -13.31 16.96
N ASP A 92 -14.12 -12.12 17.24
CA ASP A 92 -14.12 -11.00 16.30
C ASP A 92 -13.13 -11.26 15.15
N GLU A 93 -13.44 -10.86 13.91
CA GLU A 93 -12.56 -11.07 12.75
C GLU A 93 -11.17 -10.45 12.98
N LEU A 94 -11.11 -9.23 13.53
CA LEU A 94 -9.85 -8.56 13.85
C LEU A 94 -9.02 -9.32 14.90
N TRP A 95 -9.67 -10.01 15.85
CA TRP A 95 -8.98 -10.85 16.82
C TRP A 95 -8.42 -12.13 16.17
N GLU A 96 -9.19 -12.79 15.32
CA GLU A 96 -8.72 -13.97 14.61
C GLU A 96 -7.57 -13.61 13.65
N ARG A 97 -7.63 -12.47 12.96
CA ARG A 97 -6.51 -11.95 12.15
C ARG A 97 -5.27 -11.68 12.97
N ARG A 98 -5.42 -11.10 14.16
CA ARG A 98 -4.30 -10.86 15.09
C ARG A 98 -3.67 -12.18 15.54
N LYS A 99 -4.49 -13.19 15.82
CA LYS A 99 -4.03 -14.53 16.20
C LYS A 99 -3.30 -15.22 15.05
N GLU A 100 -3.85 -15.21 13.84
CA GLU A 100 -3.19 -15.72 12.64
C GLU A 100 -1.83 -15.04 12.40
N MET A 101 -1.80 -13.71 12.55
CA MET A 101 -0.58 -12.93 12.42
C MET A 101 0.48 -13.38 13.44
N PHE A 102 0.18 -13.36 14.74
CA PHE A 102 1.18 -13.76 15.73
C PHE A 102 1.48 -15.26 15.75
N GLY A 103 0.57 -16.10 15.27
CA GLY A 103 0.81 -17.52 15.05
C GLY A 103 1.80 -17.77 13.91
N SER A 104 1.74 -16.96 12.84
CA SER A 104 2.62 -17.12 11.68
C SER A 104 4.11 -16.90 11.98
N ILE A 105 4.46 -16.33 13.14
CA ILE A 105 5.84 -16.05 13.53
C ILE A 105 6.39 -17.01 14.59
N GLU A 106 5.58 -17.97 15.08
CA GLU A 106 5.96 -18.85 16.20
C GLU A 106 7.15 -19.78 15.88
N HIS A 107 7.40 -20.04 14.61
CA HIS A 107 8.50 -20.88 14.14
C HIS A 107 9.86 -20.19 14.15
N TYR A 108 9.92 -18.86 14.30
CA TYR A 108 11.17 -18.12 14.46
C TYR A 108 11.71 -18.20 15.89
N ASP A 109 13.01 -17.93 16.08
CA ASP A 109 13.59 -17.78 17.42
C ASP A 109 12.96 -16.62 18.21
N VAL A 110 13.02 -16.72 19.55
CA VAL A 110 12.41 -15.75 20.47
C VAL A 110 12.90 -14.30 20.24
N PRO A 111 14.21 -14.02 20.06
CA PRO A 111 14.68 -12.68 19.72
C PRO A 111 14.04 -12.10 18.44
N ARG A 112 13.96 -12.89 17.36
CA ARG A 112 13.34 -12.48 16.10
C ARG A 112 11.84 -12.25 16.24
N GLN A 113 11.14 -13.14 16.94
CA GLN A 113 9.72 -12.96 17.27
C GLN A 113 9.46 -11.64 17.99
N LYS A 114 10.29 -11.27 18.98
CA LYS A 114 10.14 -10.00 19.72
C LYS A 114 10.28 -8.78 18.81
N LYS A 115 11.24 -8.79 17.87
CA LYS A 115 11.43 -7.71 16.90
C LYS A 115 10.21 -7.60 15.96
N ILE A 116 9.75 -8.72 15.41
CA ILE A 116 8.57 -8.75 14.53
C ILE A 116 7.32 -8.26 15.28
N LYS A 117 7.06 -8.77 16.49
CA LYS A 117 5.93 -8.33 17.33
C LYS A 117 5.97 -6.83 17.59
N ARG A 118 7.15 -6.27 17.89
CA ARG A 118 7.32 -4.84 18.11
C ARG A 118 6.98 -4.02 16.86
N ALA A 119 7.46 -4.43 15.69
CA ALA A 119 7.17 -3.75 14.42
C ALA A 119 5.66 -3.73 14.12
N ILE A 120 4.99 -4.88 14.26
CA ILE A 120 3.54 -5.02 14.04
C ILE A 120 2.74 -4.16 15.01
N CYS A 121 3.02 -4.26 16.32
CA CYS A 121 2.30 -3.48 17.32
C CYS A 121 2.52 -1.97 17.13
N ALA A 122 3.75 -1.53 16.86
CA ALA A 122 4.04 -0.12 16.60
C ALA A 122 3.29 0.40 15.36
N SER A 123 3.19 -0.41 14.29
CA SER A 123 2.39 -0.07 13.12
C SER A 123 0.91 0.08 13.44
N ALA A 124 0.36 -0.83 14.25
CA ALA A 124 -1.04 -0.79 14.65
C ALA A 124 -1.35 0.43 15.54
N ASP A 125 -0.46 0.74 16.48
CA ASP A 125 -0.57 1.90 17.35
C ASP A 125 -0.49 3.22 16.56
N ARG A 126 0.38 3.28 15.53
CA ARG A 126 0.45 4.44 14.61
C ARG A 126 -0.84 4.62 13.81
N LEU A 127 -1.36 3.55 13.19
CA LEU A 127 -2.65 3.61 12.46
C LEU A 127 -3.77 4.11 13.39
N LEU A 128 -3.89 3.53 14.58
CA LEU A 128 -4.90 3.93 15.55
C LEU A 128 -4.73 5.40 15.97
N SER A 129 -3.49 5.85 16.19
CA SER A 129 -3.20 7.22 16.59
C SER A 129 -3.51 8.22 15.47
N ALA A 130 -3.14 7.92 14.23
CA ALA A 130 -3.46 8.73 13.05
C ALA A 130 -4.97 8.88 12.89
N PHE A 131 -5.69 7.78 13.09
CA PHE A 131 -7.14 7.76 12.97
C PHE A 131 -7.88 8.47 14.12
N VAL A 132 -7.40 8.35 15.36
CA VAL A 132 -7.91 9.13 16.49
C VAL A 132 -7.66 10.62 16.27
N ARG A 133 -6.47 11.00 15.81
CA ARG A 133 -6.12 12.38 15.48
C ARG A 133 -7.06 12.91 14.39
N PHE A 134 -7.24 12.18 13.30
CA PHE A 134 -8.16 12.54 12.22
C PHE A 134 -9.55 12.88 12.74
N ARG A 135 -10.12 12.02 13.60
CA ARG A 135 -11.46 12.22 14.17
C ARG A 135 -11.58 13.39 15.13
N SER A 136 -10.47 13.85 15.69
CA SER A 136 -10.46 15.04 16.56
C SER A 136 -10.48 16.35 15.77
N LEU A 137 -10.23 16.31 14.45
CA LEU A 137 -10.17 17.50 13.61
C LEU A 137 -11.58 17.89 13.16
N ASN A 138 -11.92 19.18 13.34
CA ASN A 138 -13.20 19.74 12.90
C ASN A 138 -13.26 19.95 11.38
N ALA A 139 -12.10 20.12 10.75
CA ALA A 139 -11.93 20.20 9.31
C ALA A 139 -10.55 19.61 8.97
N ILE A 140 -10.49 18.82 7.90
CA ILE A 140 -9.25 18.20 7.43
C ILE A 140 -8.74 19.00 6.24
N GLY A 141 -7.55 19.59 6.40
CA GLY A 141 -6.82 20.21 5.31
C GLY A 141 -5.97 19.19 4.55
N PHE A 142 -5.30 19.67 3.49
CA PHE A 142 -4.36 18.85 2.73
C PHE A 142 -3.22 18.30 3.61
N ASP A 143 -2.64 19.13 4.47
CA ASP A 143 -1.51 18.72 5.33
C ASP A 143 -1.91 17.63 6.34
N ASP A 144 -3.15 17.67 6.84
CA ASP A 144 -3.68 16.64 7.73
C ASP A 144 -3.92 15.32 6.97
N ALA A 145 -4.54 15.40 5.78
CA ALA A 145 -4.72 14.23 4.92
C ALA A 145 -3.37 13.60 4.53
N LEU A 146 -2.38 14.43 4.19
CA LEU A 146 -1.02 14.00 3.88
C LEU A 146 -0.41 13.25 5.06
N HIS A 147 -0.43 13.85 6.26
CA HIS A 147 0.11 13.23 7.46
C HIS A 147 -0.57 11.90 7.78
N ILE A 148 -1.89 11.80 7.61
CA ILE A 148 -2.62 10.53 7.80
C ILE A 148 -2.14 9.49 6.80
N ARG A 149 -2.00 9.83 5.52
CA ARG A 149 -1.52 8.89 4.50
C ARG A 149 -0.08 8.44 4.73
N GLU A 150 0.76 9.34 5.22
CA GLU A 150 2.13 9.04 5.64
C GLU A 150 2.18 8.02 6.80
N GLU A 151 1.33 8.19 7.81
CA GLU A 151 1.22 7.29 8.98
C GLU A 151 0.43 6.00 8.70
N THR A 152 -0.20 5.89 7.53
CA THR A 152 -1.00 4.72 7.12
C THR A 152 -0.36 3.99 5.94
N ALA A 153 -0.54 4.49 4.72
CA ALA A 153 -0.06 3.86 3.50
C ALA A 153 1.47 3.79 3.43
N GLY A 154 2.15 4.89 3.79
CA GLY A 154 3.61 4.94 3.88
C GLY A 154 4.14 3.95 4.91
N GLU A 155 3.60 4.00 6.13
CA GLU A 155 3.98 3.09 7.21
C GLU A 155 3.69 1.61 6.92
N LEU A 156 2.57 1.29 6.27
CA LEU A 156 2.24 -0.09 5.88
C LEU A 156 3.32 -0.69 4.97
N CYS A 157 3.77 0.07 3.98
CA CYS A 157 4.83 -0.37 3.07
C CYS A 157 6.20 -0.43 3.78
N ARG A 158 6.51 0.55 4.64
CA ARG A 158 7.73 0.58 5.46
C ARG A 158 7.82 -0.66 6.35
N VAL A 159 6.76 -0.97 7.10
CA VAL A 159 6.72 -2.10 8.03
C VAL A 159 6.75 -3.42 7.27
N THR A 160 6.13 -3.49 6.09
CA THR A 160 6.29 -4.67 5.22
C THR A 160 7.77 -4.94 4.88
N ALA A 161 8.54 -3.91 4.54
CA ALA A 161 9.98 -4.04 4.35
C ALA A 161 10.73 -4.37 5.65
N GLU A 162 10.37 -3.76 6.78
CA GLU A 162 10.96 -4.02 8.10
C GLU A 162 10.78 -5.51 8.50
N LEU A 163 9.61 -6.09 8.25
CA LEU A 163 9.34 -7.51 8.53
C LEU A 163 10.28 -8.41 7.74
N PHE A 164 10.44 -8.15 6.44
CA PHE A 164 11.43 -8.89 5.65
C PHE A 164 12.86 -8.64 6.15
N ASN A 165 13.24 -7.40 6.44
CA ASN A 165 14.58 -7.06 6.94
C ASN A 165 14.93 -7.80 8.23
N VAL A 166 13.96 -7.89 9.17
CA VAL A 166 14.13 -8.60 10.44
C VAL A 166 14.20 -10.12 10.25
N ILE A 167 13.39 -10.69 9.35
CA ILE A 167 13.39 -12.12 9.11
C ILE A 167 14.70 -12.58 8.44
N HIS A 168 15.20 -11.79 7.50
CA HIS A 168 16.37 -12.12 6.68
C HIS A 168 17.67 -11.47 7.17
N ASP A 169 17.67 -10.90 8.38
CA ASP A 169 18.84 -10.28 9.04
C ASP A 169 19.59 -9.28 8.15
N VAL A 170 18.85 -8.41 7.47
CA VAL A 170 19.42 -7.37 6.60
C VAL A 170 20.25 -6.38 7.44
N PRO A 171 21.49 -6.02 7.01
CA PRO A 171 22.32 -5.04 7.71
C PRO A 171 21.58 -3.73 7.99
N SER A 172 21.78 -3.13 9.15
CA SER A 172 20.94 -2.02 9.63
C SER A 172 20.96 -0.76 8.74
N ASP A 173 22.10 -0.45 8.15
CA ASP A 173 22.26 0.64 7.17
C ASP A 173 21.43 0.36 5.92
N ARG A 174 21.50 -0.87 5.41
CA ARG A 174 20.74 -1.31 4.25
C ARG A 174 19.24 -1.40 4.55
N ALA A 175 18.87 -1.97 5.69
CA ALA A 175 17.49 -2.10 6.14
C ALA A 175 16.80 -0.73 6.19
N ARG A 176 17.46 0.29 6.78
CA ARG A 176 16.93 1.66 6.84
C ARG A 176 16.71 2.27 5.45
N ALA A 177 17.65 2.05 4.52
CA ALA A 177 17.50 2.55 3.15
C ALA A 177 16.31 1.88 2.43
N VAL A 178 16.14 0.56 2.61
CA VAL A 178 15.01 -0.19 2.07
C VAL A 178 13.69 0.26 2.67
N GLU A 179 13.59 0.38 3.98
CA GLU A 179 12.40 0.85 4.68
C GLU A 179 12.01 2.26 4.23
N THR A 180 12.97 3.17 4.12
CA THR A 180 12.74 4.54 3.63
C THR A 180 12.22 4.54 2.19
N ALA A 181 12.83 3.74 1.30
CA ALA A 181 12.36 3.62 -0.07
C ALA A 181 10.93 3.06 -0.13
N PHE A 182 10.60 2.05 0.69
CA PHE A 182 9.27 1.45 0.72
C PHE A 182 8.21 2.38 1.31
N TRP A 183 8.58 3.23 2.27
CA TRP A 183 7.68 4.29 2.74
C TRP A 183 7.30 5.24 1.59
N ASN A 184 8.27 5.67 0.79
CA ASN A 184 8.04 6.51 -0.39
C ASN A 184 7.22 5.77 -1.47
N VAL A 185 7.47 4.48 -1.69
CA VAL A 185 6.64 3.62 -2.57
C VAL A 185 5.19 3.65 -2.13
N GLY A 186 4.92 3.49 -0.84
CA GLY A 186 3.56 3.57 -0.28
C GLY A 186 2.87 4.88 -0.60
N MET A 187 3.58 6.00 -0.44
CA MET A 187 3.03 7.33 -0.75
C MET A 187 2.79 7.54 -2.25
N VAL A 188 3.67 7.06 -3.12
CA VAL A 188 3.43 7.10 -4.59
C VAL A 188 2.17 6.32 -4.94
N LEU A 189 2.02 5.11 -4.42
CA LEU A 189 0.84 4.29 -4.66
C LEU A 189 -0.44 4.94 -4.12
N GLN A 190 -0.36 5.61 -2.97
CA GLN A 190 -1.50 6.30 -2.37
C GLN A 190 -1.99 7.47 -3.23
N VAL A 191 -1.11 8.25 -3.86
CA VAL A 191 -1.55 9.33 -4.78
C VAL A 191 -2.39 8.77 -5.92
N HIS A 192 -2.05 7.59 -6.45
CA HIS A 192 -2.85 6.94 -7.49
C HIS A 192 -4.15 6.36 -6.99
N ASP A 193 -4.15 5.85 -5.77
CA ASP A 193 -5.33 5.33 -5.11
C ASP A 193 -6.35 6.45 -4.87
N ASP A 194 -5.89 7.57 -4.29
CA ASP A 194 -6.68 8.77 -4.05
C ASP A 194 -7.27 9.36 -5.33
N VAL A 195 -6.54 9.34 -6.46
CA VAL A 195 -7.11 9.71 -7.77
C VAL A 195 -8.21 8.73 -8.17
N GLY A 196 -7.97 7.43 -8.03
CA GLY A 196 -8.90 6.37 -8.39
C GLY A 196 -10.22 6.51 -7.66
N ASP A 197 -10.16 6.81 -6.37
CA ASP A 197 -11.29 6.80 -5.45
C ASP A 197 -11.91 8.18 -5.19
N ILE A 198 -11.40 9.24 -5.82
CA ILE A 198 -11.89 10.63 -5.64
C ILE A 198 -13.41 10.79 -5.74
N CYS A 199 -14.09 10.03 -6.62
CA CYS A 199 -15.57 10.08 -6.76
C CYS A 199 -16.30 9.40 -5.61
N LYS A 200 -15.72 8.32 -5.08
CA LYS A 200 -16.27 7.58 -3.94
C LYS A 200 -16.10 8.44 -2.69
N ASP A 201 -14.90 8.93 -2.48
CA ASP A 201 -14.49 9.66 -1.29
C ASP A 201 -15.20 11.01 -1.18
N ASP A 202 -15.45 11.70 -2.31
CA ASP A 202 -16.27 12.93 -2.31
C ASP A 202 -17.73 12.67 -1.88
N ARG A 203 -18.32 11.55 -2.31
CA ARG A 203 -19.71 11.18 -1.96
C ARG A 203 -19.84 10.69 -0.53
N GLU A 204 -18.85 9.95 -0.05
CA GLU A 204 -18.83 9.38 1.31
C GLU A 204 -18.27 10.36 2.34
N GLY A 205 -17.72 11.49 1.91
CA GLY A 205 -17.18 12.54 2.78
C GLY A 205 -15.84 12.15 3.42
N PHE A 206 -15.03 11.34 2.74
CA PHE A 206 -13.73 10.89 3.25
C PHE A 206 -12.68 11.98 3.09
N GLY A 207 -12.42 12.66 4.20
CA GLY A 207 -11.50 13.79 4.26
C GLY A 207 -10.02 13.41 4.12
N GLU A 208 -9.65 12.14 4.30
CA GLU A 208 -8.26 11.69 4.20
C GLU A 208 -7.72 11.53 2.76
N ASN A 209 -8.56 11.70 1.73
CA ASN A 209 -8.10 11.66 0.33
C ASN A 209 -7.33 12.95 -0.02
N MET A 210 -6.02 12.84 -0.23
CA MET A 210 -5.13 13.99 -0.47
C MET A 210 -5.47 14.73 -1.75
N VAL A 211 -5.84 14.00 -2.80
CA VAL A 211 -6.15 14.56 -4.11
C VAL A 211 -7.51 15.26 -4.10
N LEU A 212 -8.47 14.72 -3.35
CA LEU A 212 -9.74 15.39 -3.05
C LEU A 212 -9.50 16.68 -2.27
N GLN A 213 -8.57 16.70 -1.30
CA GLN A 213 -8.24 17.95 -0.60
C GLN A 213 -7.62 19.00 -1.53
N LEU A 214 -6.72 18.61 -2.44
CA LEU A 214 -6.21 19.51 -3.47
C LEU A 214 -7.32 20.02 -4.40
N LEU A 215 -8.34 19.20 -4.69
CA LEU A 215 -9.49 19.57 -5.50
C LEU A 215 -10.46 20.50 -4.76
N ASN A 216 -10.66 20.29 -3.45
CA ASN A 216 -11.52 21.12 -2.61
C ASN A 216 -11.02 22.56 -2.50
N GLN A 217 -9.71 22.76 -2.63
CA GLN A 217 -9.09 24.10 -2.72
C GLN A 217 -9.42 24.82 -4.04
N ARG A 218 -10.01 24.12 -5.02
CA ARG A 218 -10.30 24.62 -6.37
C ARG A 218 -11.74 24.30 -6.78
N PRO A 219 -12.75 25.03 -6.25
CA PRO A 219 -14.16 24.71 -6.44
C PRO A 219 -14.61 24.62 -7.91
N GLU A 220 -14.03 25.45 -8.79
CA GLU A 220 -14.34 25.40 -10.22
C GLU A 220 -13.82 24.10 -10.89
N GLU A 221 -12.60 23.68 -10.58
CA GLU A 221 -12.04 22.42 -11.06
C GLU A 221 -12.86 21.24 -10.53
N LYS A 222 -13.26 21.30 -9.25
CA LYS A 222 -14.13 20.32 -8.62
C LYS A 222 -15.45 20.19 -9.37
N ALA A 223 -16.14 21.31 -9.62
CA ALA A 223 -17.42 21.31 -10.32
C ALA A 223 -17.30 20.72 -11.74
N ARG A 224 -16.26 21.09 -12.50
CA ARG A 224 -16.00 20.53 -13.84
C ARG A 224 -15.72 19.04 -13.80
N LEU A 225 -14.85 18.60 -12.88
CA LEU A 225 -14.48 17.20 -12.77
C LEU A 225 -15.68 16.35 -12.35
N MET A 226 -16.39 16.74 -11.28
CA MET A 226 -17.55 16.01 -10.77
C MET A 226 -18.71 15.99 -11.78
N GLY A 227 -18.95 17.09 -12.50
CA GLY A 227 -19.91 17.11 -13.60
C GLY A 227 -19.57 16.14 -14.73
N ALA A 228 -18.28 15.95 -15.02
CA ALA A 228 -17.82 15.03 -16.07
C ALA A 228 -17.81 13.55 -15.66
N ILE A 229 -17.87 13.23 -14.37
CA ILE A 229 -17.72 11.87 -13.82
C ILE A 229 -18.83 11.46 -12.85
N ALA A 230 -19.93 12.21 -12.75
CA ALA A 230 -21.00 12.11 -11.73
C ALA A 230 -21.60 10.70 -11.47
N HIS A 231 -21.40 9.74 -12.38
CA HIS A 231 -21.91 8.36 -12.26
C HIS A 231 -20.82 7.29 -12.27
N LYS A 232 -19.54 7.67 -12.23
CA LYS A 232 -18.43 6.73 -12.28
C LYS A 232 -17.96 6.38 -10.88
N LYS A 233 -17.77 5.08 -10.64
CA LYS A 233 -17.19 4.57 -9.40
C LYS A 233 -15.73 5.00 -9.24
N ASN A 234 -14.97 5.04 -10.33
CA ASN A 234 -13.54 5.35 -10.33
C ASN A 234 -13.20 6.47 -11.32
N CYS A 235 -12.21 7.29 -10.99
CA CYS A 235 -11.69 8.35 -11.85
C CYS A 235 -10.29 8.00 -12.38
N PRO A 236 -10.09 7.83 -13.70
CA PRO A 236 -8.74 7.66 -14.24
C PRO A 236 -7.99 9.00 -14.24
N PHE A 237 -6.67 8.96 -14.09
CA PHE A 237 -5.84 10.17 -14.01
C PHE A 237 -6.01 11.10 -15.24
N SER A 238 -6.23 10.55 -16.43
CA SER A 238 -6.48 11.36 -17.64
C SER A 238 -7.74 12.23 -17.56
N LYS A 239 -8.69 11.92 -16.67
CA LYS A 239 -9.86 12.76 -16.40
C LYS A 239 -9.52 13.91 -15.46
N ILE A 240 -8.67 13.69 -14.44
CA ILE A 240 -8.20 14.79 -13.60
C ILE A 240 -7.40 15.78 -14.44
N GLU A 241 -6.51 15.32 -15.33
CA GLU A 241 -5.72 16.19 -16.20
C GLU A 241 -6.58 17.05 -17.13
N ARG A 242 -7.70 16.49 -17.62
CA ARG A 242 -8.57 17.19 -18.56
C ARG A 242 -9.46 18.22 -17.87
N TYR A 243 -10.00 17.91 -16.70
CA TYR A 243 -11.07 18.70 -16.08
C TYR A 243 -10.62 19.50 -14.84
N ALA A 244 -9.53 19.07 -14.21
CA ALA A 244 -8.88 19.69 -13.05
C ALA A 244 -7.33 19.73 -13.24
N PRO A 245 -6.82 20.40 -14.30
CA PRO A 245 -5.40 20.40 -14.65
C PRO A 245 -4.49 20.93 -13.52
N GLU A 246 -4.94 21.87 -12.70
CA GLU A 246 -4.11 22.35 -11.59
C GLU A 246 -4.01 21.35 -10.46
N THR A 247 -5.13 20.71 -10.07
CA THR A 247 -5.11 19.57 -9.14
C THR A 247 -4.24 18.43 -9.68
N ALA A 248 -4.33 18.13 -10.97
CA ALA A 248 -3.52 17.08 -11.60
C ALA A 248 -2.01 17.39 -11.52
N ARG A 249 -1.62 18.65 -11.76
CA ARG A 249 -0.24 19.11 -11.62
C ARG A 249 0.25 18.99 -10.17
N ALA A 250 -0.54 19.45 -9.19
CA ALA A 250 -0.18 19.34 -7.78
C ALA A 250 -0.05 17.88 -7.31
N ALA A 251 -0.95 16.99 -7.77
CA ALA A 251 -0.85 15.56 -7.49
C ALA A 251 0.41 14.92 -8.12
N ARG A 252 0.77 15.31 -9.35
CA ARG A 252 2.02 14.88 -10.00
C ARG A 252 3.25 15.39 -9.26
N GLU A 253 3.28 16.66 -8.85
CA GLU A 253 4.38 17.22 -8.07
C GLU A 253 4.57 16.47 -6.74
N LEU A 254 3.48 16.09 -6.07
CA LEU A 254 3.52 15.28 -4.85
C LEU A 254 4.08 13.87 -5.14
N GLN A 255 3.59 13.21 -6.18
CA GLN A 255 4.10 11.91 -6.62
C GLN A 255 5.59 11.96 -6.95
N ASP A 256 6.02 12.97 -7.71
CA ASP A 256 7.40 13.17 -8.14
C ASP A 256 8.33 13.45 -6.95
N ARG A 257 7.85 14.17 -5.93
CA ARG A 257 8.58 14.37 -4.66
C ARG A 257 8.90 13.05 -3.98
N TYR A 258 7.92 12.14 -3.83
CA TYR A 258 8.15 10.83 -3.22
C TYR A 258 8.99 9.91 -4.12
N MET A 259 8.77 9.94 -5.44
CA MET A 259 9.59 9.20 -6.41
C MET A 259 11.07 9.63 -6.37
N ALA A 260 11.34 10.93 -6.25
CA ALA A 260 12.70 11.48 -6.19
C ALA A 260 13.42 11.13 -4.88
N ALA A 261 12.68 10.87 -3.80
CA ALA A 261 13.23 10.43 -2.52
C ALA A 261 13.62 8.94 -2.50
N ILE A 262 13.23 8.15 -3.51
CA ILE A 262 13.70 6.78 -3.69
C ILE A 262 15.11 6.82 -4.31
N PRO A 263 16.13 6.16 -3.70
CA PRO A 263 17.48 6.13 -4.25
C PRO A 263 17.51 5.64 -5.71
N ASP A 264 18.49 6.09 -6.48
CA ASP A 264 18.65 5.77 -7.91
C ASP A 264 19.77 4.74 -8.18
N THR A 265 20.33 4.15 -7.13
CA THR A 265 21.44 3.18 -7.22
C THR A 265 21.20 1.98 -6.32
N GLY A 266 21.99 0.93 -6.48
CA GLY A 266 21.95 -0.23 -5.58
C GLY A 266 20.66 -1.04 -5.67
N GLY A 267 20.01 -1.11 -6.84
CA GLY A 267 18.79 -1.89 -7.05
C GLY A 267 17.50 -1.08 -6.88
N PHE A 268 17.57 0.13 -6.30
CA PHE A 268 16.42 1.02 -6.11
C PHE A 268 15.95 1.66 -7.43
N GLU A 269 16.81 1.74 -8.45
CA GLU A 269 16.43 2.21 -9.79
C GLU A 269 15.32 1.36 -10.43
N ARG A 270 15.23 0.09 -10.04
CA ARG A 270 14.18 -0.84 -10.50
C ARG A 270 12.84 -0.58 -9.84
N ILE A 271 12.82 -0.07 -8.60
CA ILE A 271 11.59 0.38 -7.94
C ILE A 271 10.97 1.52 -8.75
N ARG A 272 11.75 2.54 -9.08
CA ARG A 272 11.27 3.70 -9.85
C ARG A 272 10.71 3.28 -11.21
N CYS A 273 11.43 2.42 -11.95
CA CYS A 273 10.97 1.88 -13.22
C CYS A 273 9.63 1.11 -13.09
N LEU A 274 9.48 0.28 -12.05
CA LEU A 274 8.25 -0.48 -11.83
C LEU A 274 7.08 0.40 -11.40
N LEU A 275 7.35 1.44 -10.61
CA LEU A 275 6.37 2.47 -10.30
C LEU A 275 5.95 3.21 -11.56
N ASP A 276 6.88 3.72 -12.37
CA ASP A 276 6.56 4.41 -13.64
C ASP A 276 5.69 3.55 -14.57
N LEU A 277 5.95 2.23 -14.62
CA LEU A 277 5.10 1.28 -15.34
C LEU A 277 3.72 1.15 -14.69
N THR A 278 3.63 0.97 -13.38
CA THR A 278 2.35 0.83 -12.66
C THR A 278 1.49 2.09 -12.77
N VAL A 279 2.12 3.26 -12.64
CA VAL A 279 1.53 4.59 -12.75
C VAL A 279 1.04 4.86 -14.18
N SER A 280 1.87 4.60 -15.19
CA SER A 280 1.49 4.78 -16.60
C SER A 280 0.40 3.78 -17.04
N MET A 281 0.33 2.60 -16.42
CA MET A 281 -0.67 1.57 -16.70
C MET A 281 -2.02 1.81 -16.01
N ARG A 282 -2.08 2.47 -14.85
CA ARG A 282 -3.36 2.93 -14.26
C ARG A 282 -4.05 4.02 -15.11
N GLY A 283 -3.31 4.70 -15.99
CA GLY A 283 -3.87 5.54 -17.06
C GLY A 283 -4.29 4.78 -18.34
N ARG A 284 -3.90 3.50 -18.49
CA ARG A 284 -4.19 2.64 -19.64
C ARG A 284 -4.71 1.27 -19.18
N SER A 285 -5.91 1.27 -18.62
CA SER A 285 -6.63 0.09 -18.10
C SER A 285 -6.88 -1.05 -19.12
N ALA A 286 -6.42 -0.92 -20.37
CA ALA A 286 -6.53 -1.94 -21.41
C ALA A 286 -5.27 -2.80 -21.60
N ALA A 287 -4.09 -2.37 -21.14
CA ALA A 287 -2.84 -3.08 -21.46
C ALA A 287 -2.59 -4.29 -20.54
N LEU A 288 -2.92 -4.22 -19.25
CA LEU A 288 -2.78 -5.39 -18.35
C LEU A 288 -3.83 -6.46 -18.69
N ARG A 289 -5.08 -6.07 -19.03
CA ARG A 289 -6.08 -7.01 -19.57
C ARG A 289 -5.64 -7.56 -20.92
N SER A 290 -5.12 -6.76 -21.85
CA SER A 290 -4.60 -7.30 -23.12
C SER A 290 -3.37 -8.20 -22.94
N ILE A 291 -2.59 -8.09 -21.87
CA ILE A 291 -1.46 -9.00 -21.61
C ILE A 291 -1.98 -10.27 -20.92
N ILE A 292 -2.94 -10.15 -20.00
CA ILE A 292 -3.59 -11.29 -19.34
C ILE A 292 -4.49 -12.08 -20.32
N ASP A 293 -5.26 -11.41 -21.17
CA ASP A 293 -6.16 -11.98 -22.18
C ASP A 293 -5.41 -12.53 -23.40
N LYS A 294 -4.16 -12.09 -23.66
CA LYS A 294 -3.27 -12.70 -24.68
C LYS A 294 -2.39 -13.83 -24.13
N MET A 295 -2.47 -14.11 -22.83
CA MET A 295 -1.80 -15.23 -22.18
C MET A 295 -2.80 -16.36 -21.94
N GLU A 296 -3.41 -16.88 -23.03
CA GLU A 296 -4.30 -18.06 -23.01
C GLU A 296 -3.79 -19.12 -22.01
N LEU A 297 -4.50 -19.19 -20.87
CA LEU A 297 -4.65 -20.38 -20.05
C LEU A 297 -6.04 -20.95 -20.35
#